data_AF-A0A371LZT0-F1
#
_entry.id   AF-A0A371LZT0-F1
#
_cell.length_a   1.000
_cell.length_b   1.000
_cell.length_c   1.000
_cell.angle_alpha   90.00
_cell.angle_beta   90.00
_cell.angle_gamma   90.00
#
_symmetry.space_group_name_H-M   'P 1'
#
loop_
_entity.id
_entity.type
_entity.pdbx_description
1 polymer ?
#
loop_
_entity_poly.entity_id
_entity_poly.type
_entity_poly.pdbx_seq_one_letter_code
_entity_poly.pdbx_strand_id
1 'polypeptide(L)'
;MENGFYVTELEKRRAATWADALSAFLTSHVDYKGLLARFANDDGDEFELPLTDAWGETYSRKQYARALALQRQMGGGERPSGGEAVAAWGSPATAMLTFTASSVPNGERLPPVEHTDALHDAFSYDGVRDTLRNTMEYHLGLEADEWGYWLQAEPHGMGGDGSGMNACYSHLHVGVYFDAADLDLEVVGPEFERVIDKHVEECEYASFSAHDYRNTDYLNDSDGCISLNAGVENMGSYLAAYMGGYTEELLDKPVEYLAWGAIYWSAARRRTSRSKIVTEAIKADACEQRAESSESNQTDAHGEAVVWNDGRGPDVVCACCNSGWAIDQERLDEPIPDDDLSEALADGGESDASDSELSLAERWPSAKAAASVGESPTKTRIRKRVETELKYSDETPSVASMLGRNMIDPKHAEFVESVMNGEDDSEPESFRRASLSSEWRLEAIIDRDGEEHLPGGGGVDMAPLKLPVQRVLQETRLQYTLQKGEMWRCSECNVGIYQTEWMARHLVEQHGLDRPESADHVLHVEDYFDKDRECMRHPARSD
;
A
#
# COMPACT_ATOMS: atom_id res chain seq x y z
N MET A 1 -0.42 -25.46 -8.19
CA MET A 1 -0.78 -25.98 -6.85
C MET A 1 -0.08 -27.32 -6.67
N GLU A 2 0.65 -27.49 -5.58
CA GLU A 2 1.24 -28.78 -5.23
C GLU A 2 0.20 -29.58 -4.44
N ASN A 3 -0.23 -30.70 -5.00
CA ASN A 3 -0.86 -31.76 -4.23
C ASN A 3 0.15 -32.90 -4.17
N GLY A 4 0.19 -33.69 -3.09
CA GLY A 4 1.31 -34.59 -2.73
C GLY A 4 1.77 -35.66 -3.75
N PHE A 5 1.17 -35.68 -4.95
CA PHE A 5 1.44 -36.61 -6.03
C PHE A 5 1.60 -35.97 -7.43
N TYR A 6 1.37 -34.65 -7.58
CA TYR A 6 1.44 -33.97 -8.89
C TYR A 6 2.00 -32.55 -8.76
N VAL A 7 3.09 -32.29 -9.48
CA VAL A 7 3.58 -30.92 -9.75
C VAL A 7 3.03 -30.52 -11.11
N THR A 8 2.16 -29.52 -11.14
CA THR A 8 1.71 -28.88 -12.39
C THR A 8 2.58 -27.68 -12.67
N GLU A 9 3.44 -27.78 -13.69
CA GLU A 9 4.26 -26.66 -14.17
C GLU A 9 3.58 -26.02 -15.38
N LEU A 10 3.48 -24.69 -15.37
CA LEU A 10 2.93 -23.92 -16.49
C LEU A 10 3.93 -23.92 -17.65
N GLU A 11 3.70 -24.75 -18.67
CA GLU A 11 4.59 -24.86 -19.83
C GLU A 11 4.56 -23.59 -20.71
N LYS A 12 3.36 -23.04 -20.94
CA LYS A 12 3.16 -21.85 -21.77
C LYS A 12 1.84 -21.16 -21.43
N ARG A 13 1.85 -19.82 -21.41
CA ARG A 13 0.65 -18.98 -21.40
C ARG A 13 0.64 -18.13 -22.68
N ARG A 14 -0.55 -17.85 -23.21
CA ARG A 14 -0.74 -16.90 -24.33
C ARG A 14 -1.52 -15.69 -23.80
N ALA A 15 -1.42 -14.57 -24.49
CA ALA A 15 -2.28 -13.41 -24.21
C ALA A 15 -3.74 -13.84 -24.28
N ALA A 16 -4.51 -13.47 -23.25
CA ALA A 16 -5.94 -13.74 -23.20
C ALA A 16 -6.65 -12.96 -24.32
N THR A 17 -7.68 -13.56 -24.92
CA THR A 17 -8.62 -12.80 -25.74
C THR A 17 -9.58 -12.03 -24.83
N TRP A 18 -10.28 -11.04 -25.38
CA TRP A 18 -11.38 -10.36 -24.69
C TRP A 18 -12.43 -11.33 -24.14
N ALA A 19 -12.77 -12.37 -24.91
CA ALA A 19 -13.74 -13.37 -24.50
C ALA A 19 -13.23 -14.19 -23.31
N ASP A 20 -11.96 -14.59 -23.31
CA ASP A 20 -11.35 -15.32 -22.20
C ASP A 20 -11.33 -14.47 -20.92
N ALA A 21 -10.88 -13.21 -21.04
CA ALA A 21 -10.78 -12.29 -19.91
C ALA A 21 -12.15 -11.95 -19.32
N LEU A 22 -13.13 -11.65 -20.17
CA LEU A 22 -14.49 -11.35 -19.74
C LEU A 22 -15.16 -12.57 -19.09
N SER A 23 -15.01 -13.75 -19.69
CA SER A 23 -15.53 -14.99 -19.10
C SER A 23 -14.93 -15.23 -17.72
N ALA A 24 -13.60 -15.13 -17.58
CA ALA A 24 -12.93 -15.36 -16.30
C ALA A 24 -13.33 -14.34 -15.24
N PHE A 25 -13.44 -13.05 -15.62
CA PHE A 25 -13.89 -11.98 -14.73
C PHE A 25 -15.32 -12.21 -14.21
N LEU A 26 -16.25 -12.54 -15.11
CA LEU A 26 -17.65 -12.78 -14.73
C LEU A 26 -17.81 -14.05 -13.89
N THR A 27 -17.06 -15.12 -14.20
CA THR A 27 -17.01 -16.32 -13.36
C THR A 27 -16.49 -15.98 -11.96
N SER A 28 -15.39 -15.23 -11.86
CA SER A 28 -14.84 -14.80 -10.57
C SER A 28 -15.85 -13.99 -9.75
N HIS A 29 -16.61 -13.09 -10.37
CA HIS A 29 -17.69 -12.34 -9.71
C HIS A 29 -18.80 -13.27 -9.18
N VAL A 30 -19.23 -14.24 -9.99
CA VAL A 30 -20.26 -15.22 -9.60
C VAL A 30 -19.78 -16.10 -8.45
N ASP A 31 -18.52 -16.53 -8.46
CA ASP A 31 -17.93 -17.38 -7.44
C ASP A 31 -17.74 -16.63 -6.11
N TYR A 32 -17.45 -15.33 -6.19
CA TYR A 32 -17.30 -14.47 -5.01
C TYR A 32 -18.61 -14.30 -4.22
N LYS A 33 -19.75 -14.31 -4.91
CA LYS A 33 -21.04 -14.12 -4.27
C LYS A 33 -21.30 -15.25 -3.27
N GLY A 34 -21.56 -14.94 -2.00
CA GLY A 34 -21.85 -15.96 -0.98
C GLY A 34 -20.61 -16.53 -0.26
N LEU A 35 -19.41 -16.01 -0.56
CA LEU A 35 -18.25 -16.25 0.30
C LEU A 35 -18.45 -15.58 1.67
N LEU A 36 -17.98 -16.23 2.73
CA LEU A 36 -17.97 -15.69 4.10
C LEU A 36 -16.53 -15.55 4.60
N ALA A 37 -16.25 -14.52 5.37
CA ALA A 37 -15.02 -14.34 6.11
C ALA A 37 -15.28 -14.65 7.59
N ARG A 38 -14.58 -15.66 8.14
CA ARG A 38 -14.65 -15.99 9.56
C ARG A 38 -13.57 -15.25 10.33
N PHE A 39 -13.98 -14.55 11.38
CA PHE A 39 -13.10 -13.94 12.34
C PHE A 39 -13.17 -14.69 13.65
N ALA A 40 -12.00 -14.90 14.26
CA ALA A 40 -11.84 -15.50 15.57
C ALA A 40 -11.01 -14.60 16.47
N ASN A 41 -11.23 -14.68 17.79
CA ASN A 41 -10.41 -13.99 18.78
C ASN A 41 -9.67 -15.01 19.68
N ASP A 42 -8.80 -14.52 20.57
CA ASP A 42 -8.04 -15.39 21.50
C ASP A 42 -8.90 -16.02 22.60
N ASP A 43 -10.13 -15.52 22.80
CA ASP A 43 -11.10 -16.06 23.75
C ASP A 43 -11.87 -17.27 23.16
N GLY A 44 -11.69 -17.54 21.87
CA GLY A 44 -12.37 -18.61 21.14
C GLY A 44 -13.77 -18.23 20.64
N ASP A 45 -14.11 -16.94 20.65
CA ASP A 45 -15.32 -16.44 20.00
C ASP A 45 -15.08 -16.30 18.49
N GLU A 46 -16.13 -16.60 17.72
CA GLU A 46 -16.10 -16.56 16.26
C GLU A 46 -17.35 -15.87 15.70
N PHE A 47 -17.18 -15.16 14.59
CA PHE A 47 -18.30 -14.71 13.77
C PHE A 47 -17.94 -14.71 12.28
N GLU A 48 -18.98 -14.75 11.44
CA GLU A 48 -18.84 -14.78 9.99
C GLU A 48 -19.46 -13.52 9.38
N LEU A 49 -18.78 -12.93 8.40
CA LEU A 49 -19.29 -11.81 7.62
C LEU A 49 -19.33 -12.17 6.14
N PRO A 50 -20.41 -11.82 5.42
CA PRO A 50 -20.44 -11.98 3.99
C PRO A 50 -19.38 -11.10 3.33
N LEU A 51 -18.56 -11.71 2.48
CA LEU A 51 -17.64 -10.97 1.64
C LEU A 51 -18.41 -10.22 0.55
N THR A 52 -17.96 -9.00 0.28
CA THR A 52 -18.47 -8.16 -0.81
C THR A 52 -17.36 -7.96 -1.82
N ASP A 53 -17.64 -8.20 -3.10
CA ASP A 53 -16.68 -7.90 -4.14
C ASP A 53 -16.67 -6.41 -4.45
N ALA A 54 -15.64 -5.97 -5.16
CA ALA A 54 -15.50 -4.57 -5.53
C ALA A 54 -16.41 -4.15 -6.69
N TRP A 55 -17.23 -5.03 -7.26
CA TRP A 55 -18.01 -4.80 -8.49
C TRP A 55 -19.52 -4.75 -8.25
N GLY A 56 -19.98 -5.21 -7.09
CA GLY A 56 -21.37 -5.25 -6.67
C GLY A 56 -21.87 -3.95 -6.03
N GLU A 57 -23.19 -3.88 -5.89
CA GLU A 57 -23.93 -2.72 -5.40
C GLU A 57 -23.42 -2.22 -4.03
N THR A 58 -23.13 -3.13 -3.09
CA THR A 58 -22.68 -2.76 -1.74
C THR A 58 -21.37 -1.96 -1.77
N TYR A 59 -20.44 -2.31 -2.66
CA TYR A 59 -19.19 -1.57 -2.80
C TYR A 59 -19.42 -0.18 -3.38
N SER A 60 -20.28 -0.05 -4.39
CA SER A 60 -20.68 1.23 -4.97
C SER A 60 -21.36 2.13 -3.93
N ARG A 61 -22.30 1.61 -3.15
CA ARG A 61 -22.94 2.34 -2.03
C ARG A 61 -21.92 2.79 -0.98
N LYS A 62 -20.93 1.95 -0.66
CA LYS A 62 -19.84 2.31 0.26
C LYS A 62 -18.98 3.44 -0.28
N GLN A 63 -18.65 3.41 -1.57
CA GLN A 63 -17.92 4.50 -2.23
C GLN A 63 -18.72 5.80 -2.22
N TYR A 64 -20.02 5.75 -2.52
CA TYR A 64 -20.92 6.89 -2.45
C TYR A 64 -20.99 7.49 -1.04
N ALA A 65 -21.15 6.66 -0.02
CA ALA A 65 -21.16 7.09 1.38
C ALA A 65 -19.85 7.79 1.78
N ARG A 66 -18.71 7.34 1.24
CA ARG A 66 -17.40 7.98 1.44
C ARG A 66 -17.31 9.36 0.77
N ALA A 67 -17.85 9.52 -0.44
CA ALA A 67 -17.90 10.82 -1.10
C ALA A 67 -18.78 11.81 -0.31
N LEU A 68 -19.92 11.36 0.22
CA LEU A 68 -20.76 12.19 1.10
C LEU A 68 -20.07 12.50 2.45
N ALA A 69 -19.31 11.55 3.01
CA ALA A 69 -18.50 11.80 4.20
C ALA A 69 -17.49 12.91 3.97
N LEU A 70 -16.82 12.90 2.81
CA LEU A 70 -15.87 13.93 2.44
C LEU A 70 -16.52 15.32 2.37
N GLN A 71 -17.67 15.42 1.71
CA GLN A 71 -18.45 16.66 1.63
C GLN A 71 -18.79 17.22 3.02
N ARG A 72 -19.24 16.37 3.95
CA ARG A 72 -19.55 16.78 5.33
C ARG A 72 -18.32 17.26 6.10
N GLN A 73 -17.18 16.60 5.94
CA GLN A 73 -15.97 16.97 6.68
C GLN A 73 -15.37 18.28 6.15
N MET A 74 -15.43 18.51 4.85
CA MET A 74 -14.86 19.72 4.25
C MET A 74 -15.78 20.93 4.45
N GLY A 75 -17.07 20.79 4.15
CA GLY A 75 -18.00 21.92 4.14
C GLY A 75 -19.12 21.88 5.17
N GLY A 76 -19.10 20.91 6.09
CA GLY A 76 -20.10 20.74 7.12
C GLY A 76 -21.38 20.07 6.62
N GLY A 77 -22.33 19.87 7.54
CA GLY A 77 -23.67 19.35 7.24
C GLY A 77 -24.13 18.25 8.18
N GLU A 78 -25.38 17.84 8.04
CA GLU A 78 -25.99 16.82 8.89
C GLU A 78 -25.49 15.41 8.54
N ARG A 79 -25.06 14.66 9.55
CA ARG A 79 -24.69 13.24 9.42
C ARG A 79 -25.93 12.36 9.44
N PRO A 80 -25.93 11.21 8.75
CA PRO A 80 -27.05 10.25 8.80
C PRO A 80 -27.42 9.75 10.21
N SER A 81 -26.47 9.77 11.14
CA SER A 81 -26.64 9.44 12.56
C SER A 81 -27.35 10.52 13.38
N GLY A 82 -27.61 11.70 12.80
CA GLY A 82 -28.33 12.82 13.43
C GLY A 82 -27.44 13.88 14.08
N GLY A 83 -26.11 13.71 14.10
CA GLY A 83 -25.17 14.77 14.50
C GLY A 83 -24.84 15.73 13.36
N GLU A 84 -24.12 16.81 13.67
CA GLU A 84 -23.66 17.80 12.70
C GLU A 84 -22.14 17.74 12.53
N ALA A 85 -21.68 17.77 11.28
CA ALA A 85 -20.29 17.94 10.94
C ALA A 85 -19.93 19.42 10.88
N VAL A 86 -18.85 19.79 11.59
CA VAL A 86 -18.23 21.11 11.50
C VAL A 86 -17.37 21.13 10.25
N ALA A 87 -17.52 22.17 9.43
CA ALA A 87 -16.70 22.38 8.25
C ALA A 87 -15.23 22.58 8.66
N ALA A 88 -14.33 21.77 8.10
CA ALA A 88 -12.90 21.98 8.26
C ALA A 88 -12.39 23.17 7.43
N TRP A 89 -13.05 23.47 6.31
CA TRP A 89 -12.63 24.47 5.34
C TRP A 89 -13.61 25.64 5.28
N GLY A 90 -13.08 26.84 5.07
CA GLY A 90 -13.86 28.08 5.02
C GLY A 90 -14.69 28.21 3.75
N SER A 91 -14.13 27.84 2.60
CA SER A 91 -14.79 27.89 1.30
C SER A 91 -14.37 26.70 0.43
N PRO A 92 -14.87 25.49 0.69
CA PRO A 92 -14.42 24.29 -0.01
C PRO A 92 -14.86 24.32 -1.48
N ALA A 93 -13.93 24.01 -2.38
CA ALA A 93 -14.12 23.93 -3.82
C ALA A 93 -13.61 22.59 -4.38
N THR A 94 -13.92 22.28 -5.63
CA THR A 94 -13.45 21.07 -6.31
C THR A 94 -13.04 21.36 -7.74
N ALA A 95 -11.95 20.74 -8.18
CA ALA A 95 -11.57 20.64 -9.58
C ALA A 95 -11.69 19.18 -10.06
N MET A 96 -12.12 18.97 -11.29
CA MET A 96 -12.03 17.68 -11.96
C MET A 96 -10.99 17.76 -13.07
N LEU A 97 -9.97 16.91 -12.97
CA LEU A 97 -8.97 16.72 -14.02
C LEU A 97 -9.25 15.40 -14.72
N THR A 98 -9.40 15.44 -16.03
CA THR A 98 -9.66 14.24 -16.84
C THR A 98 -8.40 13.87 -17.63
N PHE A 99 -7.85 12.70 -17.35
CA PHE A 99 -6.70 12.14 -18.03
C PHE A 99 -7.12 11.01 -18.96
N THR A 100 -6.79 11.17 -20.24
CA THR A 100 -7.12 10.21 -21.29
C THR A 100 -5.90 9.87 -22.14
N ALA A 101 -6.00 8.77 -22.88
CA ALA A 101 -4.99 8.28 -23.80
C ALA A 101 -5.69 7.64 -25.01
N SER A 102 -5.06 7.72 -26.18
CA SER A 102 -5.55 7.04 -27.38
C SER A 102 -5.31 5.53 -27.28
N SER A 103 -6.31 4.74 -27.62
CA SER A 103 -6.16 3.29 -27.81
C SER A 103 -5.56 2.92 -29.18
N VAL A 104 -5.42 3.90 -30.09
CA VAL A 104 -4.87 3.74 -31.45
C VAL A 104 -3.91 4.87 -31.84
N PRO A 105 -2.88 5.17 -31.02
CA PRO A 105 -2.00 6.33 -31.26
C PRO A 105 -1.28 6.27 -32.62
N ASN A 106 -0.95 5.06 -33.08
CA ASN A 106 -0.25 4.81 -34.36
C ASN A 106 -1.14 4.11 -35.40
N GLY A 107 -2.47 4.13 -35.20
CA GLY A 107 -3.44 3.42 -36.04
C GLY A 107 -3.59 1.92 -35.73
N GLU A 108 -2.71 1.36 -34.89
CA GLU A 108 -2.83 0.00 -34.34
C GLU A 108 -3.39 0.04 -32.92
N ARG A 109 -4.22 -0.95 -32.59
CA ARG A 109 -4.89 -1.04 -31.29
C ARG A 109 -3.91 -1.51 -30.23
N LEU A 110 -3.79 -0.74 -29.14
CA LEU A 110 -2.97 -1.10 -28.00
C LEU A 110 -3.57 -2.28 -27.21
N PRO A 111 -2.74 -3.09 -26.55
CA PRO A 111 -3.20 -3.97 -25.48
C PRO A 111 -3.90 -3.16 -24.37
N PRO A 112 -5.11 -3.53 -23.93
CA PRO A 112 -5.87 -2.72 -22.96
C PRO A 112 -5.17 -2.54 -21.61
N VAL A 113 -4.44 -3.55 -21.13
CA VAL A 113 -3.69 -3.46 -19.86
C VAL A 113 -2.54 -2.46 -19.98
N GLU A 114 -1.78 -2.48 -21.08
CA GLU A 114 -0.68 -1.53 -21.32
C GLU A 114 -1.19 -0.09 -21.38
N HIS A 115 -2.34 0.13 -22.02
CA HIS A 115 -2.99 1.44 -22.02
C HIS A 115 -3.41 1.89 -20.61
N THR A 116 -4.04 1.01 -19.83
CA THR A 116 -4.44 1.30 -18.46
C THR A 116 -3.24 1.59 -17.55
N ASP A 117 -2.14 0.85 -17.71
CA ASP A 117 -0.91 1.05 -16.95
C ASP A 117 -0.29 2.41 -17.27
N ALA A 118 -0.10 2.73 -18.56
CA ALA A 118 0.45 4.02 -18.99
C ALA A 118 -0.30 5.24 -18.42
N LEU A 119 -1.63 5.18 -18.30
CA LEU A 119 -2.43 6.26 -17.72
C LEU A 119 -2.16 6.49 -16.23
N HIS A 120 -2.09 5.40 -15.47
CA HIS A 120 -1.96 5.51 -14.02
C HIS A 120 -0.52 5.61 -13.56
N ASP A 121 0.42 5.09 -14.34
CA ASP A 121 1.84 5.21 -14.05
C ASP A 121 2.26 6.67 -14.27
N ALA A 122 1.76 7.32 -15.34
CA ALA A 122 1.86 8.77 -15.53
C ALA A 122 1.39 9.53 -14.28
N PHE A 123 0.23 9.18 -13.73
CA PHE A 123 -0.28 9.79 -12.50
C PHE A 123 0.58 9.48 -11.27
N SER A 124 0.86 8.20 -11.02
CA SER A 124 1.29 7.69 -9.72
C SER A 124 2.80 7.67 -9.52
N TYR A 125 3.56 7.54 -10.61
CA TYR A 125 4.99 7.28 -10.60
C TYR A 125 5.80 8.27 -11.44
N ASP A 126 5.25 8.76 -12.56
CA ASP A 126 6.03 9.60 -13.51
C ASP A 126 5.85 11.11 -13.29
N GLY A 127 5.30 11.50 -12.14
CA GLY A 127 5.40 12.87 -11.63
C GLY A 127 4.19 13.79 -11.90
N VAL A 128 3.11 13.31 -12.53
CA VAL A 128 1.87 14.10 -12.64
C VAL A 128 1.27 14.38 -11.26
N ARG A 129 1.22 13.40 -10.34
CA ARG A 129 0.78 13.64 -8.95
C ARG A 129 1.70 14.61 -8.20
N ASP A 130 3.00 14.56 -8.42
CA ASP A 130 3.93 15.52 -7.80
C ASP A 130 3.72 16.93 -8.38
N THR A 131 3.40 17.04 -9.66
CA THR A 131 3.04 18.31 -10.31
C THR A 131 1.73 18.84 -9.74
N LEU A 132 0.72 17.98 -9.54
CA LEU A 132 -0.51 18.36 -8.84
C LEU A 132 -0.19 18.90 -7.43
N ARG A 133 0.62 18.18 -6.62
CA ARG A 133 1.03 18.68 -5.30
C ARG A 133 1.68 20.06 -5.40
N ASN A 134 2.64 20.23 -6.31
CA ASN A 134 3.33 21.51 -6.48
C ASN A 134 2.37 22.63 -6.95
N THR A 135 1.40 22.32 -7.81
CA THR A 135 0.34 23.26 -8.19
C THR A 135 -0.43 23.72 -6.95
N MET A 136 -0.86 22.79 -6.09
CA MET A 136 -1.64 23.13 -4.89
C MET A 136 -0.80 23.89 -3.86
N GLU A 137 0.37 23.37 -3.49
CA GLU A 137 1.14 23.89 -2.36
C GLU A 137 2.02 25.09 -2.73
N TYR A 138 2.66 25.07 -3.91
CA TYR A 138 3.61 26.11 -4.30
C TYR A 138 3.00 27.21 -5.17
N HIS A 139 2.09 26.86 -6.08
CA HIS A 139 1.49 27.84 -6.99
C HIS A 139 0.22 28.48 -6.44
N LEU A 140 -0.63 27.69 -5.78
CA LEU A 140 -1.85 28.19 -5.12
C LEU A 140 -1.61 28.56 -3.64
N GLY A 141 -0.48 28.14 -3.05
CA GLY A 141 -0.09 28.54 -1.71
C GLY A 141 -0.90 27.88 -0.59
N LEU A 142 -1.48 26.72 -0.86
CA LEU A 142 -2.25 25.95 0.11
C LEU A 142 -1.32 25.11 0.99
N GLU A 143 -1.63 25.03 2.28
CA GLU A 143 -0.97 24.09 3.19
C GLU A 143 -1.38 22.66 2.86
N ALA A 144 -0.60 21.69 3.35
CA ALA A 144 -0.79 20.29 3.00
C ALA A 144 -2.19 19.78 3.35
N ASP A 145 -2.80 20.25 4.45
CA ASP A 145 -4.13 19.88 4.96
C ASP A 145 -5.31 20.66 4.36
N GLU A 146 -5.03 21.68 3.54
CA GLU A 146 -6.02 22.50 2.84
C GLU A 146 -6.42 21.93 1.48
N TRP A 147 -5.87 20.78 1.09
CA TRP A 147 -6.25 20.11 -0.16
C TRP A 147 -6.11 18.59 -0.10
N GLY A 148 -6.71 17.91 -1.07
CA GLY A 148 -6.50 16.50 -1.30
C GLY A 148 -7.14 16.03 -2.59
N TYR A 149 -6.75 14.85 -3.08
CA TYR A 149 -7.32 14.29 -4.31
C TYR A 149 -8.00 12.94 -4.10
N TRP A 150 -8.93 12.64 -5.00
CA TRP A 150 -9.52 11.33 -5.23
C TRP A 150 -9.45 11.01 -6.73
N LEU A 151 -8.65 10.01 -7.08
CA LEU A 151 -8.60 9.44 -8.43
C LEU A 151 -9.63 8.33 -8.56
N GLN A 152 -10.49 8.44 -9.55
CA GLN A 152 -11.49 7.47 -9.96
C GLN A 152 -11.23 7.10 -11.42
N ALA A 153 -11.24 5.82 -11.74
CA ALA A 153 -11.15 5.37 -13.11
C ALA A 153 -12.50 4.90 -13.64
N GLU A 154 -12.69 5.06 -14.94
CA GLU A 154 -13.91 4.70 -15.65
C GLU A 154 -13.62 4.18 -17.08
N PRO A 155 -14.61 3.53 -17.73
CA PRO A 155 -14.54 3.24 -19.15
C PRO A 155 -14.87 4.48 -19.98
N HIS A 156 -14.10 4.68 -21.05
CA HIS A 156 -14.48 5.57 -22.14
C HIS A 156 -15.79 5.14 -22.81
N GLY A 157 -16.58 6.13 -23.24
CA GLY A 157 -17.80 5.92 -24.01
C GLY A 157 -19.07 5.72 -23.18
N MET A 158 -18.99 5.80 -21.85
CA MET A 158 -20.15 5.76 -20.97
C MET A 158 -21.02 7.02 -21.18
N GLY A 159 -22.31 6.85 -21.48
CA GLY A 159 -23.26 7.94 -21.74
C GLY A 159 -23.40 8.37 -23.21
N GLY A 160 -22.54 7.87 -24.10
CA GLY A 160 -22.64 8.03 -25.57
C GLY A 160 -23.24 6.81 -26.27
N ASP A 161 -23.07 6.71 -27.59
CA ASP A 161 -23.50 5.54 -28.37
C ASP A 161 -22.55 4.32 -28.25
N GLY A 162 -21.56 4.39 -27.35
CA GLY A 162 -20.57 3.33 -27.13
C GLY A 162 -19.59 3.10 -28.30
N SER A 163 -19.60 3.94 -29.34
CA SER A 163 -18.89 3.65 -30.60
C SER A 163 -17.53 4.34 -30.77
N GLY A 164 -17.07 5.07 -29.76
CA GLY A 164 -15.81 5.80 -29.80
C GLY A 164 -14.59 4.89 -29.94
N MET A 165 -13.52 5.39 -30.55
CA MET A 165 -12.30 4.59 -30.73
C MET A 165 -11.75 4.06 -29.40
N ASN A 166 -11.95 4.78 -28.30
CA ASN A 166 -11.50 4.38 -26.96
C ASN A 166 -12.55 3.61 -26.16
N ALA A 167 -13.70 3.24 -26.71
CA ALA A 167 -14.73 2.50 -25.97
C ALA A 167 -14.12 1.32 -25.21
N CYS A 168 -14.52 1.14 -23.94
CA CYS A 168 -14.00 0.17 -22.95
C CYS A 168 -12.55 0.36 -22.46
N TYR A 169 -11.77 1.30 -23.02
CA TYR A 169 -10.46 1.66 -22.48
C TYR A 169 -10.61 2.59 -21.28
N SER A 170 -9.57 2.64 -20.45
CA SER A 170 -9.61 3.44 -19.23
C SER A 170 -9.49 4.93 -19.51
N HIS A 171 -10.14 5.74 -18.69
CA HIS A 171 -9.72 7.12 -18.43
C HIS A 171 -9.75 7.38 -16.92
N LEU A 172 -9.07 8.43 -16.48
CA LEU A 172 -8.97 8.78 -15.08
C LEU A 172 -9.59 10.14 -14.83
N HIS A 173 -10.43 10.21 -13.81
CA HIS A 173 -10.97 11.41 -13.23
C HIS A 173 -10.26 11.65 -11.90
N VAL A 174 -9.60 12.78 -11.75
CA VAL A 174 -8.98 13.20 -10.49
C VAL A 174 -9.77 14.38 -9.94
N GLY A 175 -10.64 14.07 -8.98
CA GLY A 175 -11.31 15.07 -8.17
C GLY A 175 -10.33 15.65 -7.16
N VAL A 176 -9.96 16.92 -7.33
CA VAL A 176 -9.12 17.68 -6.41
C VAL A 176 -10.02 18.54 -5.55
N TYR A 177 -9.95 18.34 -4.24
CA TYR A 177 -10.71 19.09 -3.24
C TYR A 177 -9.77 20.05 -2.55
N PHE A 178 -10.19 21.29 -2.33
CA PHE A 178 -9.34 22.29 -1.69
C PHE A 178 -10.15 23.39 -1.01
N ASP A 179 -9.57 24.04 0.00
CA ASP A 179 -10.12 25.28 0.56
C ASP A 179 -9.79 26.47 -0.36
N ALA A 180 -10.82 27.16 -0.82
CA ALA A 180 -10.70 28.32 -1.70
C ALA A 180 -10.97 29.64 -0.97
N ALA A 181 -10.93 29.67 0.37
CA ALA A 181 -11.24 30.86 1.17
C ALA A 181 -10.48 32.12 0.73
N ASP A 182 -9.20 31.94 0.36
CA ASP A 182 -8.30 33.01 -0.07
C ASP A 182 -7.95 32.94 -1.58
N LEU A 183 -8.69 32.17 -2.37
CA LEU A 183 -8.41 31.93 -3.80
C LEU A 183 -9.49 32.48 -4.72
N ASP A 184 -9.06 32.98 -5.88
CA ASP A 184 -9.94 33.32 -7.01
C ASP A 184 -9.98 32.15 -7.99
N LEU A 185 -11.15 31.52 -8.16
CA LEU A 185 -11.30 30.34 -9.02
C LEU A 185 -11.02 30.64 -10.50
N GLU A 186 -11.18 31.88 -10.95
CA GLU A 186 -10.81 32.26 -12.32
C GLU A 186 -9.29 32.19 -12.54
N VAL A 187 -8.49 32.37 -11.47
CA VAL A 187 -7.03 32.24 -11.47
C VAL A 187 -6.58 30.80 -11.21
N VAL A 188 -7.36 30.03 -10.45
CA VAL A 188 -7.07 28.62 -10.13
C VAL A 188 -7.13 27.72 -11.36
N GLY A 189 -8.12 27.91 -12.25
CA GLY A 189 -8.31 27.07 -13.44
C GLY A 189 -7.06 26.94 -14.32
N PRO A 190 -6.45 28.06 -14.73
CA PRO A 190 -5.20 28.06 -15.48
C PRO A 190 -4.02 27.35 -14.80
N GLU A 191 -3.95 27.31 -13.47
CA GLU A 191 -2.85 26.62 -12.77
C GLU A 191 -2.93 25.09 -12.92
N PHE A 192 -4.12 24.54 -13.16
CA PHE A 192 -4.30 23.11 -13.45
C PHE A 192 -3.85 22.70 -14.86
N GLU A 193 -3.66 23.66 -15.78
CA GLU A 193 -3.07 23.39 -17.10
C GLU A 193 -1.72 22.69 -16.97
N ARG A 194 -0.92 23.05 -15.96
CA ARG A 194 0.39 22.43 -15.67
C ARG A 194 0.29 20.93 -15.44
N VAL A 195 -0.78 20.49 -14.78
CA VAL A 195 -1.01 19.08 -14.48
C VAL A 195 -1.40 18.33 -15.74
N ILE A 196 -2.23 18.94 -16.59
CA ILE A 196 -2.60 18.40 -17.90
C ILE A 196 -1.40 18.32 -18.84
N ASP A 197 -0.59 19.38 -18.91
CA ASP A 197 0.65 19.40 -19.68
C ASP A 197 1.59 18.30 -19.22
N LYS A 198 1.72 18.09 -17.90
CA LYS A 198 2.54 16.99 -17.37
C LYS A 198 1.99 15.62 -17.76
N HIS A 199 0.68 15.44 -17.75
CA HIS A 199 0.05 14.19 -18.20
C HIS A 199 0.34 13.93 -19.68
N VAL A 200 0.23 14.96 -20.53
CA VAL A 200 0.53 14.85 -21.96
C VAL A 200 2.03 14.62 -22.22
N GLU A 201 2.91 15.13 -21.36
CA GLU A 201 4.36 14.89 -21.42
C GLU A 201 4.72 13.44 -21.08
N GLU A 202 4.16 12.89 -20.01
CA GLU A 202 4.57 11.59 -19.45
C GLU A 202 3.78 10.40 -20.01
N CYS A 203 2.49 10.59 -20.29
CA CYS A 203 1.67 9.52 -20.85
C CYS A 203 1.91 9.42 -22.36
N GLU A 204 2.66 8.41 -22.80
CA GLU A 204 3.06 8.22 -24.21
C GLU A 204 1.90 8.16 -25.22
N TYR A 205 0.69 7.83 -24.75
CA TYR A 205 -0.51 7.72 -25.56
C TYR A 205 -1.46 8.91 -25.44
N ALA A 206 -1.13 9.88 -24.59
CA ALA A 206 -1.88 11.13 -24.45
C ALA A 206 -1.52 12.10 -25.58
N SER A 207 -2.44 12.99 -25.89
CA SER A 207 -2.20 14.07 -26.86
C SER A 207 -2.86 15.35 -26.40
N PHE A 208 -2.23 16.47 -26.72
CA PHE A 208 -2.80 17.79 -26.44
C PHE A 208 -4.16 17.98 -27.12
N SER A 209 -4.38 17.42 -28.32
CA SER A 209 -5.68 17.53 -29.00
C SER A 209 -6.85 16.91 -28.22
N ALA A 210 -6.57 15.92 -27.37
CA ALA A 210 -7.57 15.31 -26.48
C ALA A 210 -7.69 16.03 -25.12
N HIS A 211 -6.79 16.99 -24.85
CA HIS A 211 -6.73 17.77 -23.61
C HIS A 211 -6.61 19.28 -23.91
N ASP A 212 -7.22 19.74 -24.99
CA ASP A 212 -7.09 21.14 -25.42
C ASP A 212 -7.96 22.04 -24.54
N TYR A 213 -7.32 22.72 -23.59
CA TYR A 213 -7.96 23.62 -22.64
C TYR A 213 -8.00 25.09 -23.11
N ARG A 214 -7.47 25.43 -24.30
CA ARG A 214 -7.26 26.83 -24.74
C ARG A 214 -8.54 27.65 -24.92
N ASN A 215 -9.69 27.01 -24.99
CA ASN A 215 -11.00 27.65 -25.12
C ASN A 215 -12.00 27.14 -24.07
N THR A 216 -11.50 26.58 -22.97
CA THR A 216 -12.34 26.04 -21.89
C THR A 216 -12.72 27.15 -20.91
N ASP A 217 -14.01 27.24 -20.61
CA ASP A 217 -14.51 28.02 -19.48
C ASP A 217 -14.57 27.08 -18.27
N TYR A 218 -13.55 27.11 -17.40
CA TYR A 218 -13.40 26.11 -16.35
C TYR A 218 -14.59 26.03 -15.38
N LEU A 219 -15.36 27.11 -15.21
CA LEU A 219 -16.48 27.16 -14.26
C LEU A 219 -17.80 26.72 -14.88
N ASN A 220 -17.95 26.84 -16.20
CA ASN A 220 -19.22 26.57 -16.89
C ASN A 220 -19.16 25.36 -17.84
N ASP A 221 -17.96 24.92 -18.24
CA ASP A 221 -17.75 23.77 -19.11
C ASP A 221 -17.51 22.50 -18.27
N SER A 222 -18.39 21.51 -18.40
CA SER A 222 -18.26 20.21 -17.76
C SER A 222 -17.54 19.16 -18.62
N ASP A 223 -17.34 19.46 -19.91
CA ASP A 223 -16.91 18.47 -20.90
C ASP A 223 -15.41 18.61 -21.24
N GLY A 224 -14.75 19.64 -20.69
CA GLY A 224 -13.31 19.88 -20.79
C GLY A 224 -12.45 18.93 -19.96
N CYS A 225 -11.14 18.94 -20.22
CA CYS A 225 -10.17 18.17 -19.43
C CYS A 225 -9.90 18.76 -18.03
N ILE A 226 -10.33 20.01 -17.80
CA ILE A 226 -10.32 20.71 -16.51
C ILE A 226 -11.71 21.32 -16.32
N SER A 227 -12.33 21.08 -15.16
CA SER A 227 -13.54 21.78 -14.74
C SER A 227 -13.50 22.08 -13.25
N LEU A 228 -14.07 23.20 -12.84
CA LEU A 228 -14.08 23.73 -11.48
C LEU A 228 -15.51 23.85 -10.96
N ASN A 229 -15.69 23.61 -9.67
CA ASN A 229 -16.96 23.73 -8.98
C ASN A 229 -16.76 24.40 -7.62
N ALA A 230 -17.43 25.54 -7.42
CA ALA A 230 -17.41 26.32 -6.18
C ALA A 230 -18.44 25.85 -5.13
N GLY A 231 -19.30 24.89 -5.48
CA GLY A 231 -20.47 24.51 -4.69
C GLY A 231 -20.22 23.30 -3.79
N VAL A 232 -20.22 23.52 -2.48
CA VAL A 232 -20.12 22.49 -1.43
C VAL A 232 -21.18 21.40 -1.56
N GLU A 233 -22.42 21.81 -1.83
CA GLU A 233 -23.58 20.90 -1.90
C GLU A 233 -23.43 19.80 -2.97
N ASN A 234 -22.50 19.99 -3.91
CA ASN A 234 -22.24 19.07 -5.01
C ASN A 234 -20.88 18.35 -4.92
N MET A 235 -20.03 18.56 -3.92
CA MET A 235 -18.69 17.94 -3.90
C MET A 235 -18.74 16.40 -3.85
N GLY A 236 -19.66 15.85 -3.05
CA GLY A 236 -19.87 14.41 -2.94
C GLY A 236 -20.60 13.84 -4.16
N SER A 237 -21.59 14.56 -4.70
CA SER A 237 -22.35 14.14 -5.89
C SER A 237 -21.52 14.24 -7.18
N TYR A 238 -20.60 15.19 -7.26
CA TYR A 238 -19.78 15.47 -8.44
C TYR A 238 -18.85 14.31 -8.73
N LEU A 239 -18.09 13.81 -7.74
CA LEU A 239 -17.31 12.58 -7.92
C LEU A 239 -18.21 11.34 -7.98
N ALA A 240 -19.27 11.26 -7.17
CA ALA A 240 -20.19 10.12 -7.17
C ALA A 240 -20.86 9.84 -8.52
N ALA A 241 -21.13 10.88 -9.32
CA ALA A 241 -21.64 10.74 -10.68
C ALA A 241 -20.70 9.87 -11.54
N TYR A 242 -19.39 10.10 -11.42
CA TYR A 242 -18.31 9.36 -12.06
C TYR A 242 -18.06 7.99 -11.40
N MET A 243 -18.13 7.90 -10.06
CA MET A 243 -18.07 6.61 -9.35
C MET A 243 -19.18 5.62 -9.75
N GLY A 244 -20.16 6.09 -10.50
CA GLY A 244 -21.24 5.33 -11.08
C GLY A 244 -22.50 5.59 -10.27
N GLY A 245 -23.41 6.36 -10.85
CA GLY A 245 -24.84 6.34 -10.54
C GLY A 245 -25.52 4.98 -10.74
N TYR A 246 -24.78 3.89 -10.63
CA TYR A 246 -25.20 2.51 -10.88
C TYR A 246 -25.04 1.72 -9.60
N THR A 247 -26.04 1.85 -8.73
CA THR A 247 -26.37 0.84 -7.70
C THR A 247 -26.84 -0.48 -8.35
N GLU A 248 -26.86 -0.56 -9.67
CA GLU A 248 -27.23 -1.75 -10.44
C GLU A 248 -26.19 -2.86 -10.32
N GLU A 249 -26.69 -4.11 -10.41
CA GLU A 249 -25.89 -5.33 -10.43
C GLU A 249 -24.90 -5.32 -11.61
N LEU A 250 -23.77 -6.03 -11.46
CA LEU A 250 -22.69 -6.00 -12.46
C LEU A 250 -23.19 -6.43 -13.86
N LEU A 251 -24.01 -7.47 -13.92
CA LEU A 251 -24.51 -8.04 -15.18
C LEU A 251 -25.51 -7.14 -15.93
N ASP A 252 -26.06 -6.13 -15.27
CA ASP A 252 -26.95 -5.15 -15.89
C ASP A 252 -26.16 -3.99 -16.52
N LYS A 253 -24.84 -3.93 -16.29
CA LYS A 253 -23.98 -2.87 -16.85
C LYS A 253 -23.69 -3.10 -18.33
N PRO A 254 -23.41 -2.01 -19.09
CA PRO A 254 -23.03 -2.10 -20.50
C PRO A 254 -21.78 -2.96 -20.74
N VAL A 255 -21.66 -3.52 -21.94
CA VAL A 255 -20.54 -4.39 -22.31
C VAL A 255 -19.19 -3.68 -22.20
N GLU A 256 -19.16 -2.36 -22.43
CA GLU A 256 -17.98 -1.52 -22.30
C GLU A 256 -17.49 -1.48 -20.85
N TYR A 257 -18.41 -1.41 -19.88
CA TYR A 257 -18.09 -1.47 -18.46
C TYR A 257 -17.60 -2.85 -18.06
N LEU A 258 -18.23 -3.92 -18.57
CA LEU A 258 -17.82 -5.29 -18.28
C LEU A 258 -16.43 -5.60 -18.85
N ALA A 259 -16.15 -5.15 -20.08
CA ALA A 259 -14.84 -5.27 -20.71
C ALA A 259 -13.80 -4.46 -19.92
N TRP A 260 -14.08 -3.20 -19.60
CA TRP A 260 -13.21 -2.39 -18.75
C TRP A 260 -12.96 -3.05 -17.38
N GLY A 261 -13.99 -3.66 -16.79
CA GLY A 261 -13.86 -4.37 -15.53
C GLY A 261 -12.94 -5.58 -15.60
N ALA A 262 -13.00 -6.31 -16.71
CA ALA A 262 -12.08 -7.41 -16.99
C ALA A 262 -10.62 -6.92 -17.11
N ILE A 263 -10.35 -5.70 -17.60
CA ILE A 263 -9.00 -5.12 -17.60
C ILE A 263 -8.47 -4.97 -16.16
N TYR A 264 -9.24 -4.29 -15.29
CA TYR A 264 -8.84 -4.03 -13.91
C TYR A 264 -8.70 -5.29 -13.06
N TRP A 265 -9.62 -6.24 -13.25
CA TRP A 265 -9.52 -7.54 -12.61
C TRP A 265 -8.28 -8.28 -13.08
N SER A 266 -8.03 -8.33 -14.39
CA SER A 266 -6.87 -9.04 -14.98
C SER A 266 -5.53 -8.46 -14.55
N ALA A 267 -5.45 -7.14 -14.40
CA ALA A 267 -4.25 -6.43 -13.99
C ALA A 267 -4.10 -6.32 -12.45
N ALA A 268 -5.00 -6.93 -11.67
CA ALA A 268 -5.05 -6.81 -10.21
C ALA A 268 -4.97 -5.35 -9.71
N ARG A 269 -5.64 -4.46 -10.45
CA ARG A 269 -5.42 -3.02 -10.37
C ARG A 269 -6.52 -2.33 -9.55
N ARG A 270 -6.16 -1.29 -8.80
CA ARG A 270 -7.14 -0.49 -8.05
C ARG A 270 -7.79 0.54 -8.97
N ARG A 271 -9.12 0.55 -9.01
CA ARG A 271 -9.91 1.56 -9.74
C ARG A 271 -9.88 2.95 -9.12
N THR A 272 -9.63 3.01 -7.82
CA THR A 272 -9.71 4.24 -7.05
C THR A 272 -8.45 4.40 -6.21
N SER A 273 -7.90 5.61 -6.16
CA SER A 273 -6.88 5.98 -5.18
C SER A 273 -7.23 7.34 -4.57
N ARG A 274 -6.76 7.59 -3.35
CA ARG A 274 -7.05 8.82 -2.61
C ARG A 274 -5.78 9.31 -1.95
N SER A 275 -5.68 10.63 -1.82
CA SER A 275 -4.73 11.25 -0.92
C SER A 275 -4.96 10.78 0.52
N LYS A 276 -3.92 10.96 1.34
CA LYS A 276 -3.97 10.60 2.75
C LYS A 276 -5.06 11.39 3.48
N ILE A 277 -5.11 12.70 3.27
CA ILE A 277 -6.08 13.62 3.89
C ILE A 277 -7.51 13.22 3.58
N VAL A 278 -7.85 12.97 2.31
CA VAL A 278 -9.19 12.50 1.93
C VAL A 278 -9.55 11.19 2.67
N THR A 279 -8.57 10.29 2.82
CA THR A 279 -8.79 9.04 3.56
C THR A 279 -9.00 9.28 5.06
N GLU A 280 -8.28 10.22 5.66
CA GLU A 280 -8.38 10.60 7.07
C GLU A 280 -9.71 11.31 7.38
N ALA A 281 -10.15 12.24 6.53
CA ALA A 281 -11.45 12.89 6.63
C ALA A 281 -12.59 11.86 6.59
N ILE A 282 -12.58 10.95 5.61
CA ILE A 282 -13.58 9.87 5.51
C ILE A 282 -13.61 8.99 6.78
N LYS A 283 -12.44 8.70 7.36
CA LYS A 283 -12.34 7.91 8.60
C LYS A 283 -12.91 8.66 9.80
N ALA A 284 -12.62 9.97 9.91
CA ALA A 284 -13.11 10.82 10.98
C ALA A 284 -14.64 10.90 10.96
N ASP A 285 -15.25 11.12 9.78
CA ASP A 285 -16.70 11.11 9.64
C ASP A 285 -17.33 9.79 10.08
N ALA A 286 -16.76 8.67 9.65
CA ALA A 286 -17.24 7.35 10.07
C ALA A 286 -17.01 7.10 11.57
N CYS A 287 -16.00 7.72 12.18
CA CYS A 287 -15.72 7.65 13.61
C CYS A 287 -16.78 8.40 14.42
N GLU A 288 -17.15 9.60 13.99
CA GLU A 288 -18.23 10.38 14.61
C GLU A 288 -19.57 9.66 14.52
N GLN A 289 -19.93 9.15 13.33
CA GLN A 289 -21.17 8.40 13.17
C GLN A 289 -21.23 7.14 14.06
N ARG A 290 -20.08 6.53 14.38
CA ARG A 290 -20.03 5.43 15.34
C ARG A 290 -20.29 5.92 16.76
N ALA A 291 -19.66 7.01 17.19
CA ALA A 291 -19.89 7.60 18.51
C ALA A 291 -21.36 8.04 18.71
N GLU A 292 -21.98 8.56 17.65
CA GLU A 292 -23.38 9.01 17.64
C GLU A 292 -24.39 7.84 17.60
N SER A 293 -23.97 6.66 17.14
CA SER A 293 -24.88 5.52 16.92
C SER A 293 -25.07 4.68 18.18
N SER A 294 -26.34 4.46 18.56
CA SER A 294 -26.68 3.53 19.66
C SER A 294 -26.37 2.06 19.38
N GLU A 295 -26.05 1.71 18.13
CA GLU A 295 -25.63 0.36 17.74
C GLU A 295 -24.12 0.15 17.87
N SER A 296 -23.36 1.21 18.18
CA SER A 296 -21.92 1.13 18.42
C SER A 296 -21.61 1.08 19.91
N ASN A 297 -20.53 0.37 20.26
CA ASN A 297 -19.94 0.43 21.59
C ASN A 297 -18.90 1.57 21.73
N GLN A 298 -18.66 2.34 20.67
CA GLN A 298 -17.77 3.49 20.73
C GLN A 298 -18.48 4.64 21.44
N THR A 299 -17.91 5.10 22.55
CA THR A 299 -18.45 6.23 23.33
C THR A 299 -17.80 7.55 22.97
N ASP A 300 -16.51 7.51 22.63
CA ASP A 300 -15.70 8.70 22.44
C ASP A 300 -15.90 9.24 21.03
N ALA A 301 -16.13 10.55 20.93
CA ALA A 301 -16.21 11.25 19.66
C ALA A 301 -14.85 11.26 18.95
N HIS A 302 -14.85 11.54 17.65
CA HIS A 302 -13.59 11.64 16.90
C HIS A 302 -12.70 12.72 17.52
N GLY A 303 -11.43 12.37 17.74
CA GLY A 303 -10.47 13.26 18.36
C GLY A 303 -10.70 13.53 19.85
N GLU A 304 -11.74 13.01 20.51
CA GLU A 304 -11.90 13.18 21.97
C GLU A 304 -10.74 12.51 22.73
N ALA A 305 -10.52 11.23 22.43
CA ALA A 305 -9.34 10.48 22.84
C ALA A 305 -8.30 10.45 21.71
N VAL A 306 -7.08 10.88 22.02
CA VAL A 306 -5.95 10.91 21.08
C VAL A 306 -4.79 10.07 21.59
N VAL A 307 -3.99 9.56 20.65
CA VAL A 307 -2.76 8.82 20.91
C VAL A 307 -1.66 9.31 19.98
N TRP A 308 -0.42 9.13 20.43
CA TRP A 308 0.74 9.36 19.58
C TRP A 308 0.88 8.23 18.55
N ASN A 309 1.30 8.58 17.34
CA ASN A 309 1.45 7.70 16.20
C ASN A 309 2.87 7.82 15.62
N ASP A 310 3.72 6.84 15.91
CA ASP A 310 5.11 6.75 15.40
C ASP A 310 5.21 6.43 13.88
N GLY A 311 4.08 6.47 13.17
CA GLY A 311 3.96 6.10 11.77
C GLY A 311 4.20 7.25 10.79
N ARG A 312 4.15 6.96 9.49
CA ARG A 312 4.17 8.01 8.45
C ARG A 312 2.86 8.79 8.48
N GLY A 313 2.83 9.97 9.09
CA GLY A 313 1.61 10.77 9.18
C GLY A 313 1.57 11.92 10.16
N PRO A 314 0.35 12.41 10.46
CA PRO A 314 0.11 13.18 11.67
C PRO A 314 0.57 12.36 12.88
N ASP A 315 1.27 13.03 13.78
CA ASP A 315 1.84 12.45 14.99
C ASP A 315 0.75 12.21 16.05
N VAL A 316 -0.26 13.08 16.09
CA VAL A 316 -1.41 12.95 17.00
C VAL A 316 -2.63 12.50 16.22
N VAL A 317 -3.16 11.32 16.58
CA VAL A 317 -4.31 10.71 15.89
C VAL A 317 -5.40 10.31 16.87
N CYS A 318 -6.64 10.20 16.39
CA CYS A 318 -7.76 9.69 17.18
C CYS A 318 -7.52 8.23 17.56
N ALA A 319 -7.66 7.91 18.85
CA ALA A 319 -7.48 6.57 19.39
C ALA A 319 -8.47 5.53 18.82
N CYS A 320 -9.63 5.99 18.31
CA CYS A 320 -10.69 5.11 17.80
C CYS A 320 -10.52 4.76 16.32
N CYS A 321 -9.92 5.63 15.51
CA CYS A 321 -9.87 5.44 14.05
C CYS A 321 -8.50 5.67 13.40
N ASN A 322 -7.49 6.07 14.19
CA ASN A 322 -6.15 6.42 13.75
C ASN A 322 -6.14 7.45 12.60
N SER A 323 -7.05 8.42 12.66
CA SER A 323 -7.09 9.57 11.76
C SER A 323 -6.61 10.81 12.51
N GLY A 324 -5.71 11.58 11.91
CA GLY A 324 -5.30 12.90 12.40
C GLY A 324 -6.16 14.07 11.90
N TRP A 325 -7.21 13.79 11.12
CA TRP A 325 -8.05 14.83 10.52
C TRP A 325 -8.72 15.71 11.59
N ALA A 326 -8.57 17.03 11.45
CA ALA A 326 -9.09 18.03 12.38
C ALA A 326 -8.67 17.82 13.85
N ILE A 327 -7.48 17.24 14.07
CA ILE A 327 -6.88 17.07 15.39
C ILE A 327 -5.68 18.00 15.50
N ASP A 328 -5.71 18.83 16.54
CA ASP A 328 -4.57 19.66 16.94
C ASP A 328 -3.35 18.78 17.27
N GLN A 329 -2.30 18.94 16.47
CA GLN A 329 -1.06 18.17 16.58
C GLN A 329 -0.22 18.58 17.79
N GLU A 330 -0.54 19.69 18.47
CA GLU A 330 0.13 20.12 19.70
C GLU A 330 -0.51 19.50 20.97
N ARG A 331 -1.56 18.67 20.83
CA ARG A 331 -2.25 18.06 21.99
C ARG A 331 -1.43 17.04 22.76
N LEU A 332 -0.45 16.42 22.14
CA LEU A 332 0.46 15.46 22.76
C LEU A 332 1.88 15.82 22.36
N ASP A 333 2.79 15.74 23.32
CA ASP A 333 4.22 15.81 23.05
C ASP A 333 4.73 14.46 22.51
N GLU A 334 5.81 14.51 21.73
CA GLU A 334 6.52 13.31 21.28
C GLU A 334 6.93 12.45 22.48
N PRO A 335 6.59 11.15 22.49
CA PRO A 335 7.03 10.24 23.52
C PRO A 335 8.56 10.25 23.62
N ILE A 336 9.07 10.43 24.83
CA ILE A 336 10.50 10.36 25.08
C ILE A 336 10.97 8.93 24.76
N PRO A 337 11.98 8.74 23.91
CA PRO A 337 12.54 7.43 23.63
C PRO A 337 13.03 6.74 24.91
N ASP A 338 12.89 5.42 24.97
CA ASP A 338 13.29 4.60 26.15
C ASP A 338 14.74 4.86 26.61
N ASP A 339 15.63 5.24 25.70
CA ASP A 339 17.03 5.53 26.00
C ASP A 339 17.23 6.85 26.77
N ASP A 340 16.34 7.82 26.59
CA ASP A 340 16.41 9.17 27.18
C ASP A 340 15.56 9.31 28.46
N LEU A 341 14.67 8.33 28.71
CA LEU A 341 13.82 8.25 29.91
C LEU A 341 14.63 8.29 31.22
N SER A 342 15.87 7.80 31.20
CA SER A 342 16.74 7.78 32.38
C SER A 342 17.25 9.15 32.84
N GLU A 343 17.40 10.12 31.93
CA GLU A 343 17.76 11.50 32.28
C GLU A 343 16.53 12.32 32.71
N ALA A 344 15.37 12.08 32.09
CA ALA A 344 14.12 12.78 32.41
C ALA A 344 13.58 12.44 33.82
N LEU A 345 13.82 11.23 34.31
CA LEU A 345 13.39 10.77 35.64
C LEU A 345 14.31 11.24 36.79
N ALA A 346 15.47 11.81 36.50
CA ALA A 346 16.44 12.21 37.53
C ALA A 346 15.99 13.43 38.37
N ASP A 347 15.02 14.21 37.90
CA ASP A 347 14.49 15.41 38.58
C ASP A 347 13.13 15.19 39.28
N GLY A 348 12.64 13.94 39.36
CA GLY A 348 11.40 13.60 40.07
C GLY A 348 11.60 13.54 41.59
N GLY A 349 10.94 14.45 42.33
CA GLY A 349 11.11 14.69 43.77
C GLY A 349 10.99 13.47 44.70
N GLU A 350 11.52 13.66 45.92
CA GLU A 350 11.56 12.68 47.02
C GLU A 350 10.27 11.85 47.10
N SER A 351 10.37 10.56 46.80
CA SER A 351 9.27 9.61 46.94
C SER A 351 8.87 9.53 48.41
N ASP A 352 7.62 9.92 48.73
CA ASP A 352 7.05 9.73 50.06
C ASP A 352 7.05 8.23 50.39
N ALA A 353 7.63 7.86 51.54
CA ALA A 353 7.85 6.47 51.92
C ALA A 353 6.56 5.62 52.00
N SER A 354 5.38 6.25 52.07
CA SER A 354 4.07 5.58 52.08
C SER A 354 3.65 5.03 50.72
N ASP A 355 4.16 5.55 49.60
CA ASP A 355 3.81 5.07 48.27
C ASP A 355 4.59 3.80 47.88
N SER A 356 5.63 3.45 48.63
CA SER A 356 6.48 2.28 48.38
C SER A 356 5.80 0.93 48.68
N GLU A 357 4.68 0.92 49.41
CA GLU A 357 3.96 -0.31 49.79
C GLU A 357 2.88 -0.75 48.79
N LEU A 358 2.45 0.13 47.87
CA LEU A 358 1.45 -0.19 46.85
C LEU A 358 2.11 -0.76 45.59
N SER A 359 1.51 -1.80 45.01
CA SER A 359 1.92 -2.32 43.71
C SER A 359 1.63 -1.30 42.58
N LEU A 360 2.34 -1.37 41.45
CA LEU A 360 2.11 -0.46 40.31
C LEU A 360 0.65 -0.48 39.83
N ALA A 361 -0.03 -1.64 39.92
CA ALA A 361 -1.44 -1.78 39.54
C ALA A 361 -2.39 -1.04 40.51
N GLU A 362 -1.99 -0.90 41.78
CA GLU A 362 -2.71 -0.15 42.81
C GLU A 362 -2.39 1.35 42.75
N ARG A 363 -1.17 1.73 42.35
CA ARG A 363 -0.77 3.13 42.12
C ARG A 363 -1.49 3.74 40.92
N TRP A 364 -1.68 2.96 39.85
CA TRP A 364 -2.38 3.40 38.65
C TRP A 364 -3.61 2.52 38.33
N PRO A 365 -4.70 2.68 39.11
CA PRO A 365 -5.88 1.83 38.98
C PRO A 365 -6.62 2.01 37.65
N SER A 366 -6.33 3.05 36.87
CA SER A 366 -6.93 3.32 35.55
C SER A 366 -6.03 2.94 34.36
N ALA A 367 -4.74 2.63 34.58
CA ALA A 367 -3.81 2.33 33.50
C ALA A 367 -4.08 0.96 32.87
N LYS A 368 -4.06 0.90 31.53
CA LYS A 368 -4.28 -0.34 30.76
C LYS A 368 -3.01 -1.19 30.61
N ALA A 369 -1.84 -0.56 30.74
CA ALA A 369 -0.54 -1.20 30.85
C ALA A 369 0.38 -0.32 31.71
N ALA A 370 1.37 -0.92 32.38
CA ALA A 370 2.39 -0.19 33.11
C ALA A 370 3.62 0.05 32.24
N ALA A 371 4.34 1.15 32.50
CA ALA A 371 5.78 1.17 32.28
C ALA A 371 6.42 0.19 33.29
N SER A 372 7.40 -0.60 32.86
CA SER A 372 8.18 -1.43 33.79
C SER A 372 9.05 -0.52 34.64
N VAL A 373 8.89 -0.56 35.96
CA VAL A 373 9.81 0.11 36.89
C VAL A 373 10.83 -0.91 37.33
N GLY A 374 12.11 -0.65 37.03
CA GLY A 374 13.21 -1.57 37.33
C GLY A 374 14.35 -1.45 36.33
N GLU A 375 15.11 -2.54 36.18
CA GLU A 375 16.27 -2.58 35.30
C GLU A 375 15.88 -2.45 33.80
N SER A 376 16.47 -1.49 33.09
CA SER A 376 16.14 -1.24 31.67
C SER A 376 16.40 -2.47 30.79
N PRO A 377 15.74 -2.62 29.61
CA PRO A 377 15.99 -3.74 28.70
C PRO A 377 17.47 -3.90 28.32
N THR A 378 18.17 -2.78 28.18
CA THR A 378 19.62 -2.74 27.92
C THR A 378 20.42 -3.30 29.10
N LYS A 379 20.14 -2.86 30.33
CA LYS A 379 20.79 -3.39 31.53
C LYS A 379 20.46 -4.88 31.74
N THR A 380 19.20 -5.29 31.55
CA THR A 380 18.77 -6.70 31.64
C THR A 380 19.54 -7.60 30.67
N ARG A 381 19.74 -7.13 29.43
CA ARG A 381 20.55 -7.84 28.43
C ARG A 381 22.02 -7.92 28.83
N ILE A 382 22.57 -6.84 29.41
CA ILE A 382 23.94 -6.80 29.94
C ILE A 382 24.09 -7.78 31.10
N ARG A 383 23.21 -7.74 32.12
CA ARG A 383 23.20 -8.66 33.26
C ARG A 383 23.18 -10.11 32.80
N LYS A 384 22.24 -10.48 31.91
CA LYS A 384 22.15 -11.85 31.39
C LYS A 384 23.44 -12.30 30.70
N ARG A 385 24.12 -11.42 29.96
CA ARG A 385 25.42 -11.72 29.33
C ARG A 385 26.51 -11.94 30.38
N VAL A 386 26.61 -11.04 31.36
CA VAL A 386 27.58 -11.12 32.47
C VAL A 386 27.36 -12.39 33.29
N GLU A 387 26.13 -12.68 33.72
CA GLU A 387 25.77 -13.89 34.48
C GLU A 387 26.03 -15.17 33.69
N THR A 388 25.72 -15.16 32.38
CA THR A 388 26.02 -16.30 31.51
C THR A 388 27.53 -16.54 31.45
N GLU A 389 28.35 -15.49 31.28
CA GLU A 389 29.80 -15.66 31.24
C GLU A 389 30.38 -16.07 32.60
N LEU A 390 29.88 -15.51 33.71
CA LEU A 390 30.26 -15.93 35.06
C LEU A 390 29.94 -17.41 35.32
N LYS A 391 28.80 -17.90 34.81
CA LYS A 391 28.39 -19.30 34.94
C LYS A 391 29.33 -20.27 34.22
N TYR A 392 29.99 -19.83 33.14
CA TYR A 392 30.86 -20.66 32.32
C TYR A 392 32.36 -20.34 32.48
N SER A 393 32.71 -19.47 33.42
CA SER A 393 34.11 -19.10 33.70
C SER A 393 34.63 -19.81 34.95
N ASP A 394 35.80 -20.45 34.84
CA ASP A 394 36.45 -21.14 35.97
C ASP A 394 37.08 -20.16 36.99
N GLU A 395 37.38 -18.92 36.56
CA GLU A 395 37.88 -17.82 37.39
C GLU A 395 37.05 -16.56 37.12
N THR A 396 36.75 -15.78 38.16
CA THR A 396 35.99 -14.52 38.03
C THR A 396 36.81 -13.51 37.22
N PRO A 397 36.34 -13.07 36.03
CA PRO A 397 37.05 -12.10 35.21
C PRO A 397 37.16 -10.73 35.91
N SER A 398 38.05 -9.84 35.45
CA SER A 398 37.97 -8.43 35.84
C SER A 398 36.85 -7.72 35.10
N VAL A 399 36.32 -6.63 35.65
CA VAL A 399 35.27 -5.80 35.00
C VAL A 399 35.68 -5.38 33.58
N ALA A 400 36.93 -4.92 33.38
CA ALA A 400 37.46 -4.57 32.07
C ALA A 400 37.47 -5.74 31.08
N SER A 401 37.77 -6.96 31.56
CA SER A 401 37.72 -8.17 30.73
C SER A 401 36.27 -8.54 30.38
N MET A 402 35.34 -8.39 31.34
CA MET A 402 33.92 -8.69 31.14
C MET A 402 33.28 -7.75 30.11
N LEU A 403 33.58 -6.44 30.19
CA LEU A 403 33.14 -5.44 29.23
C LEU A 403 33.68 -5.74 27.82
N GLY A 404 34.98 -6.01 27.70
CA GLY A 404 35.63 -6.26 26.42
C GLY A 404 35.14 -7.52 25.71
N ARG A 405 34.93 -8.62 26.45
CA ARG A 405 34.49 -9.90 25.87
C ARG A 405 33.02 -9.90 25.44
N ASN A 406 32.18 -9.17 26.16
CA ASN A 406 30.74 -9.07 25.86
C ASN A 406 30.39 -7.88 24.96
N MET A 407 31.39 -7.13 24.49
CA MET A 407 31.24 -5.88 23.74
C MET A 407 30.24 -4.93 24.41
N ILE A 408 30.37 -4.76 25.72
CA ILE A 408 29.55 -3.85 26.52
C ILE A 408 30.27 -2.49 26.54
N ASP A 409 29.52 -1.43 26.30
CA ASP A 409 30.05 -0.07 26.34
C ASP A 409 30.65 0.25 27.73
N PRO A 410 31.86 0.85 27.80
CA PRO A 410 32.51 1.21 29.06
C PRO A 410 31.66 2.06 30.01
N LYS A 411 30.66 2.80 29.50
CA LYS A 411 29.73 3.56 30.34
C LYS A 411 28.92 2.70 31.32
N HIS A 412 28.87 1.38 31.10
CA HIS A 412 28.17 0.43 31.97
C HIS A 412 29.09 -0.29 32.97
N ALA A 413 30.34 0.15 33.15
CA ALA A 413 31.32 -0.51 34.01
C ALA A 413 30.85 -0.72 35.45
N GLU A 414 30.30 0.31 36.09
CA GLU A 414 29.78 0.25 37.47
C GLU A 414 28.63 -0.75 37.60
N PHE A 415 27.75 -0.80 36.59
CA PHE A 415 26.64 -1.75 36.55
C PHE A 415 27.12 -3.20 36.33
N VAL A 416 28.13 -3.42 35.50
CA VAL A 416 28.72 -4.76 35.33
C VAL A 416 29.41 -5.22 36.62
N GLU A 417 30.06 -4.31 37.35
CA GLU A 417 30.67 -4.59 38.65
C GLU A 417 29.62 -5.02 39.70
N SER A 418 28.48 -4.33 39.80
CA SER A 418 27.40 -4.71 40.72
C SER A 418 26.83 -6.10 40.41
N VAL A 419 26.57 -6.41 39.13
CA VAL A 419 26.13 -7.74 38.68
C VAL A 419 27.17 -8.81 39.04
N MET A 420 28.47 -8.53 38.83
CA MET A 420 29.55 -9.46 39.16
C MET A 420 29.70 -9.72 40.66
N ASN A 421 29.29 -8.77 41.49
CA ASN A 421 29.25 -8.90 42.95
C ASN A 421 27.98 -9.62 43.47
N GLY A 422 27.06 -9.99 42.57
CA GLY A 422 25.82 -10.68 42.91
C GLY A 422 24.73 -9.76 43.47
N GLU A 423 24.80 -8.46 43.18
CA GLU A 423 23.73 -7.51 43.53
C GLU A 423 22.55 -7.71 42.59
N ASP A 424 21.39 -8.01 43.16
CA ASP A 424 20.15 -8.30 42.44
C ASP A 424 19.10 -7.21 42.70
N ASP A 425 19.09 -6.21 41.82
CA ASP A 425 18.05 -5.16 41.77
C ASP A 425 16.94 -5.53 40.76
N SER A 426 16.81 -6.82 40.39
CA SER A 426 16.07 -7.27 39.21
C SER A 426 14.64 -7.72 39.47
N GLU A 427 13.91 -7.12 40.42
CA GLU A 427 12.45 -7.25 40.41
C GLU A 427 11.83 -6.08 39.66
N PRO A 428 11.77 -6.12 38.30
CA PRO A 428 10.97 -5.17 37.57
C PRO A 428 9.52 -5.41 37.95
N GLU A 429 8.95 -4.44 38.65
CA GLU A 429 7.53 -4.43 38.84
C GLU A 429 6.90 -4.01 37.50
N SER A 430 6.01 -4.83 36.98
CA SER A 430 5.21 -4.49 35.80
C SER A 430 3.85 -5.15 35.95
N PHE A 431 2.82 -4.50 35.42
CA PHE A 431 1.53 -5.12 35.24
C PHE A 431 1.10 -5.01 33.78
N ARG A 432 0.56 -6.10 33.26
CA ARG A 432 -0.32 -6.07 32.08
C ARG A 432 -1.72 -6.30 32.58
N ARG A 433 -2.63 -5.38 32.27
CA ARG A 433 -4.05 -5.73 32.33
C ARG A 433 -4.37 -6.42 31.01
N ALA A 434 -5.17 -7.48 31.07
CA ALA A 434 -5.68 -8.10 29.86
C ALA A 434 -6.27 -6.98 29.00
N SER A 435 -5.73 -6.82 27.78
CA SER A 435 -6.33 -5.90 26.83
C SER A 435 -7.78 -6.35 26.67
N LEU A 436 -8.72 -5.45 26.97
CA LEU A 436 -10.14 -5.73 26.80
C LEU A 436 -10.54 -5.85 25.32
N SER A 437 -9.60 -5.65 24.39
CA SER A 437 -9.78 -6.00 22.98
C SER A 437 -9.06 -7.31 22.72
N SER A 438 -9.77 -8.43 22.79
CA SER A 438 -9.34 -9.62 22.08
C SER A 438 -9.35 -9.28 20.59
N GLU A 439 -8.15 -9.16 20.01
CA GLU A 439 -8.01 -8.75 18.61
C GLU A 439 -8.63 -9.83 17.72
N TRP A 440 -9.58 -9.41 16.88
CA TRP A 440 -10.21 -10.28 15.90
C TRP A 440 -9.26 -10.50 14.73
N ARG A 441 -8.96 -11.76 14.42
CA ARG A 441 -8.16 -12.15 13.25
C ARG A 441 -9.02 -12.87 12.23
N LEU A 442 -8.79 -12.57 10.95
CA LEU A 442 -9.37 -13.34 9.85
C LEU A 442 -8.74 -14.74 9.84
N GLU A 443 -9.55 -15.76 10.06
CA GLU A 443 -9.10 -17.15 10.19
C GLU A 443 -9.28 -17.92 8.89
N ALA A 444 -10.44 -17.77 8.24
CA ALA A 444 -10.80 -18.53 7.05
C ALA A 444 -11.71 -17.73 6.10
N ILE A 445 -11.65 -18.09 4.82
CA ILE A 445 -12.69 -17.77 3.83
C ILE A 445 -13.47 -19.06 3.57
N ILE A 446 -14.78 -19.00 3.76
CA ILE A 446 -15.69 -20.12 3.58
C ILE A 446 -16.41 -19.92 2.26
N ASP A 447 -16.39 -20.94 1.41
CA ASP A 447 -17.15 -20.92 0.16
C ASP A 447 -18.61 -21.36 0.31
N ARG A 448 -19.35 -21.36 -0.80
CA ARG A 448 -20.77 -21.74 -0.81
C ARG A 448 -21.01 -23.20 -0.42
N ASP A 449 -20.04 -24.07 -0.67
CA ASP A 449 -20.12 -25.49 -0.36
C ASP A 449 -19.67 -25.77 1.08
N GLY A 450 -19.19 -24.74 1.78
CA GLY A 450 -18.73 -24.79 3.17
C GLY A 450 -17.26 -25.20 3.30
N GLU A 451 -16.49 -25.25 2.20
CA GLU A 451 -15.06 -25.51 2.28
C GLU A 451 -14.31 -24.27 2.76
N GLU A 452 -13.34 -24.49 3.65
CA GLU A 452 -12.53 -23.45 4.26
C GLU A 452 -11.21 -23.30 3.53
N HIS A 453 -10.92 -22.06 3.14
CA HIS A 453 -9.70 -21.66 2.46
C HIS A 453 -8.92 -20.71 3.36
N LEU A 454 -7.59 -20.83 3.35
CA LEU A 454 -6.74 -19.88 4.04
C LEU A 454 -6.93 -18.47 3.44
N PRO A 455 -7.01 -17.42 4.28
CA PRO A 455 -7.13 -16.06 3.80
C PRO A 455 -5.87 -15.66 3.02
N GLY A 456 -6.01 -15.49 1.71
CA GLY A 456 -4.92 -15.14 0.81
C GLY A 456 -5.08 -15.76 -0.56
N GLY A 457 -5.99 -15.22 -1.39
CA GLY A 457 -6.25 -15.79 -2.71
C GLY A 457 -7.27 -15.05 -3.58
N GLY A 458 -7.57 -13.78 -3.29
CA GLY A 458 -8.46 -13.00 -4.16
C GLY A 458 -7.70 -12.45 -5.37
N GLY A 459 -8.27 -12.59 -6.58
CA GLY A 459 -7.71 -12.05 -7.82
C GLY A 459 -7.47 -13.12 -8.88
N VAL A 460 -6.65 -12.79 -9.89
CA VAL A 460 -6.26 -13.75 -10.93
C VAL A 460 -5.23 -14.72 -10.36
N ASP A 461 -5.32 -16.00 -10.75
CA ASP A 461 -4.25 -16.97 -10.52
C ASP A 461 -2.94 -16.50 -11.17
N MET A 462 -2.03 -16.04 -10.31
CA MET A 462 -0.68 -15.68 -10.68
C MET A 462 0.19 -16.93 -10.62
N ALA A 463 0.90 -17.21 -11.71
CA ALA A 463 1.91 -18.24 -11.74
C ALA A 463 3.29 -17.56 -11.82
N PRO A 464 4.29 -18.01 -11.04
CA PRO A 464 5.64 -17.50 -11.18
C PRO A 464 6.13 -17.80 -12.60
N LEU A 465 6.51 -16.75 -13.32
CA LEU A 465 7.11 -16.86 -14.65
C LEU A 465 8.63 -16.78 -14.51
N LYS A 466 9.36 -17.80 -14.97
CA LYS A 466 10.79 -17.66 -15.23
C LYS A 466 10.96 -16.91 -16.54
N LEU A 467 11.43 -15.67 -16.48
CA LEU A 467 11.73 -14.89 -17.69
C LEU A 467 12.74 -15.66 -18.56
N PRO A 468 12.69 -15.55 -19.91
CA PRO A 468 13.57 -16.31 -20.80
C PRO A 468 15.06 -16.25 -20.42
N VAL A 469 15.56 -15.06 -20.06
CA VAL A 469 16.94 -14.87 -19.60
C VAL A 469 17.24 -15.65 -18.32
N GLN A 470 16.34 -15.58 -17.34
CA GLN A 470 16.51 -16.28 -16.06
C GLN A 470 16.41 -17.80 -16.24
N ARG A 471 15.51 -18.25 -17.12
CA ARG A 471 15.37 -19.66 -17.49
C ARG A 471 16.64 -20.19 -18.15
N VAL A 472 17.17 -19.49 -19.15
CA VAL A 472 18.46 -19.82 -19.78
C VAL A 472 19.59 -19.80 -18.77
N LEU A 473 19.63 -18.83 -17.85
CA LEU A 473 20.67 -18.77 -16.83
C LEU A 473 20.64 -19.95 -15.85
N GLN A 474 19.45 -20.38 -15.42
CA GLN A 474 19.28 -21.44 -14.41
C GLN A 474 19.30 -22.85 -14.99
N GLU A 475 18.79 -23.04 -16.21
CA GLU A 475 18.55 -24.35 -16.82
C GLU A 475 19.63 -24.74 -17.85
N THR A 476 20.69 -23.94 -17.99
CA THR A 476 21.85 -24.26 -18.85
C THR A 476 23.14 -24.31 -18.04
N ARG A 477 24.28 -24.47 -18.72
CA ARG A 477 25.60 -24.40 -18.08
C ARG A 477 25.95 -23.00 -17.54
N LEU A 478 25.18 -21.95 -17.87
CA LEU A 478 25.36 -20.60 -17.30
C LEU A 478 25.10 -20.52 -15.79
N GLN A 479 24.48 -21.53 -15.17
CA GLN A 479 24.28 -21.59 -13.72
C GLN A 479 25.60 -21.68 -12.95
N TYR A 480 26.68 -22.12 -13.60
CA TYR A 480 28.00 -22.26 -13.00
C TYR A 480 28.78 -20.95 -13.04
N THR A 481 29.52 -20.66 -11.97
CA THR A 481 30.45 -19.52 -11.95
C THR A 481 31.74 -19.86 -12.72
N LEU A 482 32.16 -18.95 -13.60
CA LEU A 482 33.45 -19.02 -14.28
C LEU A 482 34.60 -18.89 -13.27
N GLN A 483 35.68 -19.65 -13.50
CA GLN A 483 36.95 -19.48 -12.81
C GLN A 483 37.88 -18.53 -13.57
N LYS A 484 38.98 -18.15 -12.91
CA LYS A 484 40.02 -17.31 -13.53
C LYS A 484 40.58 -17.99 -14.78
N GLY A 485 40.50 -17.31 -15.92
CA GLY A 485 40.96 -17.81 -17.22
C GLY A 485 39.88 -18.46 -18.07
N GLU A 486 38.63 -18.46 -17.61
CA GLU A 486 37.50 -18.97 -18.40
C GLU A 486 36.65 -17.83 -18.95
N MET A 487 36.00 -18.07 -20.09
CA MET A 487 35.08 -17.15 -20.75
C MET A 487 33.93 -17.93 -21.39
N TRP A 488 32.70 -17.41 -21.30
CA TRP A 488 31.59 -17.93 -22.11
C TRP A 488 31.73 -17.45 -23.54
N ARG A 489 31.51 -18.33 -24.51
CA ARG A 489 31.55 -18.02 -25.93
C ARG A 489 30.30 -18.55 -26.63
N CYS A 490 29.65 -17.69 -27.41
CA CYS A 490 28.54 -18.07 -28.28
C CYS A 490 29.09 -18.60 -29.61
N SER A 491 28.76 -19.83 -30.02
CA SER A 491 29.24 -20.38 -31.30
C SER A 491 28.54 -19.84 -32.54
N GLU A 492 27.38 -19.21 -32.41
CA GLU A 492 26.66 -18.56 -33.52
C GLU A 492 27.38 -17.30 -34.01
N CYS A 493 27.84 -16.44 -33.09
CA CYS A 493 28.42 -15.13 -33.41
C CYS A 493 29.85 -14.93 -32.89
N ASN A 494 30.40 -15.92 -32.19
CA ASN A 494 31.75 -15.93 -31.62
C ASN A 494 32.01 -14.85 -30.55
N VAL A 495 30.95 -14.24 -29.99
CA VAL A 495 31.05 -13.25 -28.91
C VAL A 495 31.45 -13.93 -27.61
N GLY A 496 32.43 -13.34 -26.92
CA GLY A 496 32.99 -13.81 -25.66
C GLY A 496 32.63 -12.91 -24.48
N ILE A 497 32.08 -13.49 -23.40
CA ILE A 497 31.55 -12.76 -22.24
C ILE A 497 31.96 -13.46 -20.94
N TYR A 498 32.38 -12.68 -19.93
CA TYR A 498 32.78 -13.19 -18.62
C TYR A 498 31.64 -13.28 -17.59
N GLN A 499 30.56 -12.54 -17.81
CA GLN A 499 29.41 -12.52 -16.91
C GLN A 499 28.30 -13.44 -17.45
N THR A 500 27.83 -14.36 -16.60
CA THR A 500 26.80 -15.36 -16.96
C THR A 500 25.49 -14.70 -17.39
N GLU A 501 25.07 -13.66 -16.68
CA GLU A 501 23.83 -12.92 -16.99
C GLU A 501 23.88 -12.25 -18.36
N TRP A 502 25.00 -11.62 -18.71
CA TRP A 502 25.16 -10.99 -20.02
C TRP A 502 25.21 -12.01 -21.17
N MET A 503 25.77 -13.19 -20.93
CA MET A 503 25.70 -14.27 -21.92
C MET A 503 24.26 -14.78 -22.09
N ALA A 504 23.50 -14.95 -21.00
CA ALA A 504 22.10 -15.33 -21.09
C ALA A 504 21.27 -14.30 -21.87
N ARG A 505 21.44 -12.99 -21.57
CA ARG A 505 20.78 -11.90 -22.33
C ARG A 505 21.18 -11.90 -23.78
N HIS A 506 22.47 -12.07 -24.08
CA HIS A 506 22.96 -12.14 -25.45
C HIS A 506 22.30 -13.26 -26.26
N LEU A 507 22.22 -14.48 -25.70
CA LEU A 507 21.58 -15.62 -26.38
C LEU A 507 20.08 -15.39 -26.61
N VAL A 508 19.38 -14.82 -25.63
CA VAL A 508 17.94 -14.56 -25.72
C VAL A 508 17.62 -13.39 -26.64
N GLU A 509 18.24 -12.23 -26.42
CA GLU A 509 17.87 -10.96 -27.07
C GLU A 509 18.47 -10.81 -28.48
N GLN A 510 19.70 -11.30 -28.71
CA GLN A 510 20.37 -11.13 -30.00
C GLN A 510 20.12 -12.31 -30.95
N HIS A 511 19.86 -13.50 -30.41
CA HIS A 511 19.70 -14.73 -31.20
C HIS A 511 18.33 -15.38 -31.06
N GLY A 512 17.45 -14.90 -30.18
CA GLY A 512 16.11 -15.46 -29.98
C GLY A 512 16.13 -16.87 -29.36
N LEU A 513 17.21 -17.24 -28.67
CA LEU A 513 17.39 -18.57 -28.07
C LEU A 513 16.79 -18.60 -26.65
N ASP A 514 15.46 -18.59 -26.58
CA ASP A 514 14.68 -18.57 -25.33
C ASP A 514 14.51 -19.96 -24.67
N ARG A 515 14.82 -21.03 -25.41
CA ARG A 515 14.80 -22.41 -24.91
C ARG A 515 16.17 -22.83 -24.37
N PRO A 516 16.25 -23.35 -23.13
CA PRO A 516 17.51 -23.80 -22.55
C PRO A 516 18.27 -24.80 -23.41
N GLU A 517 17.59 -25.73 -24.08
CA GLU A 517 18.24 -26.74 -24.92
C GLU A 517 18.94 -26.11 -26.14
N SER A 518 18.28 -25.13 -26.77
CA SER A 518 18.83 -24.41 -27.91
C SER A 518 19.98 -23.47 -27.48
N ALA A 519 19.79 -22.76 -26.37
CA ALA A 519 20.78 -21.85 -25.81
C ALA A 519 22.04 -22.59 -25.33
N ASP A 520 21.87 -23.73 -24.65
CA ASP A 520 22.99 -24.55 -24.17
C ASP A 520 23.73 -25.21 -25.34
N HIS A 521 23.09 -25.49 -26.47
CA HIS A 521 23.75 -26.06 -27.65
C HIS A 521 24.79 -25.12 -28.26
N VAL A 522 24.56 -23.80 -28.21
CA VAL A 522 25.48 -22.81 -28.78
C VAL A 522 26.45 -22.22 -27.75
N LEU A 523 26.35 -22.66 -26.50
CA LEU A 523 27.17 -22.19 -25.41
C LEU A 523 28.46 -22.99 -25.32
N HIS A 524 29.58 -22.29 -25.30
CA HIS A 524 30.91 -22.88 -25.06
C HIS A 524 31.59 -22.16 -23.92
N VAL A 525 32.44 -22.90 -23.19
CA VAL A 525 33.42 -22.31 -22.28
C VAL A 525 34.76 -22.40 -22.96
N GLU A 526 35.40 -21.26 -23.16
CA GLU A 526 36.80 -21.19 -23.55
C GLU A 526 37.63 -21.09 -22.27
N ASP A 527 38.58 -22.01 -22.09
CA ASP A 527 39.50 -22.02 -20.96
C ASP A 527 40.94 -21.92 -21.46
N TYR A 528 41.68 -20.92 -20.97
CA TYR A 528 43.09 -20.75 -21.29
C TYR A 528 44.00 -21.77 -20.57
N PHE A 529 43.45 -22.53 -19.60
CA PHE A 529 44.20 -23.49 -18.79
C PHE A 529 43.84 -24.97 -19.05
N ASP A 530 43.02 -25.25 -20.06
CA ASP A 530 42.60 -26.61 -20.49
C ASP A 530 42.11 -27.52 -19.35
N LYS A 531 41.29 -27.01 -18.42
CA LYS A 531 40.69 -27.79 -17.32
C LYS A 531 39.40 -28.48 -17.76
N ASP A 532 39.20 -29.73 -17.36
CA ASP A 532 37.91 -30.42 -17.55
C ASP A 532 36.95 -30.07 -16.40
N ARG A 533 35.85 -29.36 -16.69
CA ARG A 533 34.79 -29.02 -15.74
C ARG A 533 33.42 -29.30 -16.32
N GLU A 534 32.45 -29.49 -15.42
CA GLU A 534 31.05 -29.78 -15.77
C GLU A 534 30.44 -28.72 -16.70
N CYS A 535 30.72 -27.44 -16.48
CA CYS A 535 30.29 -26.35 -17.36
C CYS A 535 30.87 -26.41 -18.79
N MET A 536 31.93 -27.19 -19.02
CA MET A 536 32.59 -27.34 -20.33
C MET A 536 32.12 -28.59 -21.08
N ARG A 537 31.39 -29.49 -20.43
CA ARG A 537 30.85 -30.69 -21.06
C ARG A 537 29.67 -30.28 -21.94
N HIS A 538 29.87 -30.38 -23.25
CA HIS A 538 28.82 -30.14 -24.21
C HIS A 538 27.67 -31.15 -23.98
N PRO A 539 26.40 -30.74 -24.01
CA PRO A 539 25.30 -31.69 -23.99
C PRO A 539 25.48 -32.64 -25.18
N ALA A 540 25.64 -33.94 -24.89
CA ALA A 540 25.72 -34.95 -25.94
C ALA A 540 24.40 -34.92 -26.73
N ARG A 541 24.46 -35.05 -28.06
CA ARG A 541 23.25 -35.32 -28.85
C ARG A 541 22.63 -36.60 -28.31
N SER A 542 21.49 -36.49 -27.66
CA SER A 542 20.55 -37.61 -27.56
C SER A 542 20.01 -37.84 -28.97
N ASP A 543 20.54 -38.85 -29.65
CA ASP A 543 20.02 -39.36 -30.92
C ASP A 543 18.59 -39.89 -30.78
#